data_AF-A0A966IQ76-F1
#
_entry.id   AF-A0A966IQ76-F1
#
_cell.length_a   1.000
_cell.length_b   1.000
_cell.length_c   1.000
_cell.angle_alpha   90.00
_cell.angle_beta   90.00
_cell.angle_gamma   90.00
#
_symmetry.space_group_name_H-M   'P 1'
#
loop_
_entity.id
_entity.type
_entity.pdbx_description
1 polymer ?
#
loop_
_entity_poly.entity_id
_entity_poly.type
_entity_poly.pdbx_seq_one_letter_code
_entity_poly.pdbx_strand_id
1 'polypeptide(L)'
;MFLSAFWSVDSFTGRVIKNFSLDNFHTLFTQSVYSRLAVRSLSVALIVTIIDALLAIPIAFFMAKVLPQKLRSFAIVLVVLPLWASYLVKTYAWRTMFSNDGVLDWLLKPLG
;
A
#
# COMPACT_ATOMS: atom_id res chain seq x y z
N MET A 1 -21.62 4.37 0.10
CA MET A 1 -20.59 4.16 -0.94
C MET A 1 -20.83 2.91 -1.76
N PHE A 2 -21.21 1.76 -1.20
CA PHE A 2 -21.46 0.55 -2.03
C PHE A 2 -22.75 0.61 -2.87
N LEU A 3 -23.80 1.27 -2.36
CA LEU A 3 -25.06 1.44 -3.10
C LEU A 3 -24.93 2.33 -4.34
N SER A 4 -23.94 3.23 -4.40
CA SER A 4 -23.72 4.09 -5.58
C SER A 4 -23.10 3.35 -6.76
N ALA A 5 -22.55 2.15 -6.56
CA ALA A 5 -22.06 1.32 -7.66
C ALA A 5 -23.19 0.87 -8.61
N PHE A 6 -24.43 0.81 -8.10
CA PHE A 6 -25.62 0.40 -8.86
C PHE A 6 -26.36 1.57 -9.51
N TRP A 7 -25.92 2.81 -9.31
CA TRP A 7 -26.54 4.00 -9.88
C TRP A 7 -25.73 4.48 -11.08
N SER A 8 -26.40 4.79 -12.20
CA SER A 8 -25.73 5.37 -13.36
C SER A 8 -25.46 6.86 -13.12
N VAL A 9 -24.31 7.33 -13.63
CA VAL A 9 -23.97 8.74 -13.63
C VAL A 9 -24.12 9.25 -15.05
N ASP A 10 -24.92 10.30 -15.21
CA ASP A 10 -25.03 10.98 -16.49
C ASP A 10 -23.71 11.70 -16.81
N SER A 11 -23.07 11.30 -17.90
CA SER A 11 -21.73 11.77 -18.31
C SER A 11 -21.66 13.27 -18.60
N PHE A 12 -22.79 13.93 -18.86
CA PHE A 12 -22.87 15.34 -19.23
C PHE A 12 -23.22 16.25 -18.06
N THR A 13 -24.06 15.78 -17.12
CA THR A 13 -24.55 16.57 -16.00
C THR A 13 -23.91 16.20 -14.65
N GLY A 14 -23.19 15.08 -14.57
CA GLY A 14 -22.57 14.58 -13.34
C GLY A 14 -23.57 14.19 -12.25
N ARG A 15 -24.88 14.15 -12.58
CA ARG A 15 -25.94 13.80 -11.64
C ARG A 15 -26.05 12.29 -11.52
N VAL A 16 -26.12 11.81 -10.28
CA VAL A 16 -26.36 10.40 -9.97
C VAL A 16 -27.84 10.10 -10.20
N ILE A 17 -28.15 9.33 -11.23
CA ILE A 17 -29.50 8.88 -11.53
C ILE A 17 -29.71 7.56 -10.78
N LYS A 18 -30.67 7.54 -9.86
CA LYS A 18 -31.00 6.37 -9.02
C LYS A 18 -31.78 5.31 -9.80
N ASN A 19 -31.30 4.92 -10.96
CA ASN A 19 -31.79 3.76 -11.70
C ASN A 19 -30.85 2.59 -11.41
N PHE A 20 -31.41 1.42 -11.10
CA PHE A 20 -30.63 0.21 -10.90
C PHE A 20 -29.99 -0.20 -12.23
N SER A 21 -28.67 -0.06 -12.33
CA SER A 21 -27.91 -0.36 -13.53
C SER A 21 -26.65 -1.14 -13.20
N LEU A 22 -26.42 -2.23 -13.95
CA LEU A 22 -25.18 -3.03 -13.89
C LEU A 22 -24.12 -2.53 -14.88
N ASP A 23 -24.43 -1.44 -15.60
CA ASP A 23 -23.60 -0.94 -16.70
C ASP A 23 -22.25 -0.38 -16.20
N ASN A 24 -22.17 0.06 -14.94
CA ASN A 24 -20.91 0.43 -14.29
C ASN A 24 -19.97 -0.77 -14.16
N PHE A 25 -20.48 -1.95 -13.81
CA PHE A 25 -19.67 -3.17 -13.73
C PHE A 25 -19.21 -3.61 -15.11
N HIS A 26 -20.10 -3.55 -16.12
CA HIS A 26 -19.73 -3.81 -17.50
C HIS A 26 -18.63 -2.84 -17.98
N THR A 27 -18.73 -1.56 -17.63
CA THR A 27 -17.73 -0.52 -17.94
C THR A 27 -16.39 -0.80 -17.26
N LEU A 28 -16.38 -1.29 -16.02
CA LEU A 28 -15.16 -1.68 -15.31
C LEU A 28 -14.39 -2.80 -16.05
N PHE A 29 -15.11 -3.76 -16.66
CA PHE A 29 -14.49 -4.88 -17.37
C PHE A 29 -14.21 -4.59 -18.85
N THR A 30 -15.02 -3.76 -19.51
CA THR A 30 -14.87 -3.45 -20.95
C THR A 30 -13.91 -2.31 -21.23
N GLN A 31 -13.83 -1.30 -20.35
CA GLN A 31 -12.85 -0.24 -20.51
C GLN A 31 -11.50 -0.68 -19.95
N SER A 32 -10.54 -0.80 -20.86
CA SER A 32 -9.18 -1.26 -20.56
C SER A 32 -8.47 -0.44 -19.48
N VAL A 33 -8.80 0.85 -19.33
CA VAL A 33 -8.23 1.74 -18.31
C VAL A 33 -8.69 1.33 -16.91
N TYR A 34 -9.99 1.18 -16.69
CA TYR A 34 -10.53 0.82 -15.38
C TYR A 34 -10.14 -0.60 -14.96
N SER A 35 -10.23 -1.57 -15.89
CA SER A 35 -9.78 -2.94 -15.65
C SER A 35 -8.30 -3.00 -15.26
N ARG A 36 -7.43 -2.27 -15.98
CA ARG A 36 -5.99 -2.22 -15.68
C ARG A 36 -5.70 -1.59 -14.32
N LEU A 37 -6.40 -0.53 -13.94
CA LEU A 37 -6.26 0.11 -12.63
C LEU A 37 -6.71 -0.83 -11.50
N ALA A 38 -7.82 -1.54 -11.68
CA ALA A 38 -8.32 -2.51 -10.71
C ALA A 38 -7.32 -3.66 -10.52
N VAL A 39 -6.87 -4.28 -11.61
CA VAL A 39 -5.88 -5.37 -11.56
C VAL A 39 -4.56 -4.91 -10.95
N ARG A 40 -4.07 -3.71 -11.30
CA ARG A 40 -2.84 -3.16 -10.72
C ARG A 40 -2.95 -2.91 -9.22
N SER A 41 -4.08 -2.36 -8.77
CA SER A 41 -4.27 -2.09 -7.34
C SER A 41 -4.37 -3.40 -6.54
N LEU A 42 -5.09 -4.38 -7.09
CA LEU A 42 -5.22 -5.71 -6.51
C LEU A 42 -3.87 -6.43 -6.46
N SER A 43 -3.08 -6.38 -7.54
CA SER A 43 -1.77 -7.01 -7.58
C SER A 43 -0.81 -6.39 -6.57
N VAL A 44 -0.79 -5.06 -6.45
CA VAL A 44 0.00 -4.35 -5.43
C VAL A 44 -0.43 -4.78 -4.03
N ALA A 45 -1.73 -4.81 -3.73
CA ALA A 45 -2.23 -5.22 -2.42
C ALA A 45 -1.84 -6.67 -2.07
N LEU A 46 -1.97 -7.59 -3.04
CA LEU A 46 -1.57 -8.99 -2.85
C LEU A 46 -0.07 -9.14 -2.62
N ILE A 47 0.76 -8.50 -3.45
CA ILE A 47 2.22 -8.57 -3.32
C ILE A 47 2.67 -8.02 -1.96
N VAL A 48 2.14 -6.85 -1.56
CA VAL A 48 2.46 -6.25 -0.25
C VAL A 48 2.03 -7.17 0.89
N THR A 49 0.84 -7.77 0.83
CA THR A 49 0.36 -8.69 1.87
C THR A 49 1.25 -9.92 2.01
N ILE A 50 1.66 -10.52 0.88
CA ILE A 50 2.54 -11.70 0.88
C ILE A 50 3.91 -11.36 1.45
N ILE A 51 4.50 -10.24 1.02
CA ILE A 51 5.81 -9.79 1.52
C ILE A 51 5.73 -9.47 3.01
N ASP A 52 4.69 -8.76 3.45
CA ASP A 52 4.49 -8.44 4.86
C ASP A 52 4.34 -9.71 5.70
N ALA A 53 3.50 -10.66 5.29
CA ALA A 53 3.36 -11.93 5.99
C ALA A 53 4.69 -12.70 6.07
N LEU A 54 5.44 -12.76 4.97
CA LEU A 54 6.71 -13.46 4.90
C LEU A 54 7.79 -12.83 5.80
N LEU A 55 7.76 -11.52 6.02
CA LEU A 55 8.70 -10.80 6.89
C LEU A 55 8.21 -10.73 8.34
N ALA A 56 6.94 -10.43 8.58
CA ALA A 56 6.37 -10.24 9.90
C ALA A 56 6.34 -11.53 10.71
N ILE A 57 6.03 -12.68 10.08
CA ILE A 57 5.99 -13.98 10.77
C ILE A 57 7.36 -14.35 11.39
N PRO A 58 8.49 -14.35 10.65
CA PRO A 58 9.78 -14.68 11.24
C PRO A 58 10.22 -13.65 12.29
N ILE A 59 9.95 -12.36 12.08
CA ILE A 59 10.25 -11.31 13.06
C ILE A 59 9.47 -11.54 14.37
N ALA A 60 8.16 -11.79 14.28
CA ALA A 60 7.30 -12.06 15.42
C ALA A 60 7.73 -13.34 16.16
N PHE A 61 8.07 -14.39 15.42
CA PHE A 61 8.57 -15.63 16.00
C PHE A 61 9.90 -15.41 16.74
N PHE A 62 10.83 -14.66 16.16
CA PHE A 62 12.11 -14.33 16.79
C PHE A 62 11.92 -13.51 18.07
N MET A 63 11.05 -12.51 18.05
CA MET A 63 10.68 -11.72 19.23
C MET A 63 10.00 -12.56 20.33
N ALA A 64 9.22 -13.57 19.94
CA ALA A 64 8.49 -14.43 20.86
C ALA A 64 9.35 -15.56 21.48
N LYS A 65 10.32 -16.12 20.74
CA LYS A 65 11.06 -17.31 21.18
C LYS A 65 12.54 -17.08 21.51
N VAL A 66 13.20 -16.10 20.90
CA VAL A 66 14.66 -15.94 21.01
C VAL A 66 15.04 -14.74 21.86
N LEU A 67 14.24 -13.66 21.83
CA LEU A 67 14.63 -12.41 22.47
C LEU A 67 14.50 -12.44 24.01
N PRO A 68 15.50 -11.96 24.77
CA PRO A 68 15.41 -11.78 26.21
C PRO A 68 14.28 -10.82 26.62
N GLN A 69 13.64 -11.06 27.77
CA GLN A 69 12.53 -10.27 28.31
C GLN A 69 12.77 -8.75 28.26
N LYS A 70 14.01 -8.31 28.55
CA LYS A 70 14.40 -6.89 28.56
C LYS A 70 14.40 -6.24 27.18
N LEU A 71 14.76 -7.00 26.13
CA LEU A 71 14.85 -6.50 24.75
C LEU A 71 13.52 -6.61 24.01
N ARG A 72 12.60 -7.48 24.47
CA ARG A 72 11.27 -7.63 23.85
C ARG A 72 10.49 -6.31 23.81
N SER A 73 10.43 -5.58 24.92
CA SER A 73 9.72 -4.30 24.97
C SER A 73 10.32 -3.28 24.01
N PHE A 74 11.65 -3.23 23.91
CA PHE A 74 12.34 -2.33 22.99
C PHE A 74 12.06 -2.67 21.51
N ALA A 75 12.10 -3.97 21.16
CA ALA A 75 11.79 -4.42 19.81
C ALA A 75 10.34 -4.09 19.41
N ILE A 76 9.37 -4.25 20.31
CA ILE A 76 7.96 -3.86 20.07
C ILE A 76 7.86 -2.36 19.81
N VAL A 77 8.53 -1.52 20.61
CA VAL A 77 8.55 -0.07 20.40
C VAL A 77 9.14 0.27 19.03
N LEU A 78 10.25 -0.36 18.63
CA LEU A 78 10.89 -0.13 17.33
C LEU A 78 9.95 -0.44 16.15
N VAL A 79 9.15 -1.50 16.26
CA VAL A 79 8.16 -1.90 15.24
C VAL A 79 6.98 -0.93 15.18
N VAL A 80 6.53 -0.43 16.33
CA VAL A 80 5.38 0.48 16.40
C VAL A 80 5.76 1.93 16.06
N LEU A 81 6.98 2.36 16.35
CA LEU A 81 7.47 3.72 16.05
C LEU A 81 7.17 4.22 14.62
N PRO A 82 7.46 3.49 13.53
CA PRO A 82 7.19 3.96 12.16
C PRO A 82 5.71 4.11 11.82
N LEU A 83 4.80 3.51 12.62
CA LEU A 83 3.36 3.68 12.45
C LEU A 83 2.92 5.13 12.71
N TRP A 84 3.61 5.81 13.63
CA TRP A 84 3.28 7.18 14.07
C TRP A 84 3.76 8.25 13.07
N ALA A 85 4.65 7.89 12.15
CA ALA A 85 5.13 8.81 11.13
C ALA A 85 4.05 9.09 10.07
N SER A 86 3.93 10.36 9.68
CA SER A 86 3.02 10.80 8.62
C SER A 86 3.29 10.06 7.30
N TYR A 87 2.22 9.69 6.59
CA TYR A 87 2.32 9.03 5.29
C TYR A 87 3.17 9.84 4.31
N LEU A 88 2.97 11.17 4.26
CA LEU A 88 3.75 12.05 3.38
C LEU A 88 5.24 11.97 3.69
N VAL A 89 5.62 12.06 4.96
CA VAL A 89 7.03 11.96 5.39
C VAL A 89 7.64 10.65 4.92
N LYS A 90 6.95 9.52 5.10
CA LYS A 90 7.41 8.21 4.60
C LYS A 90 7.61 8.24 3.08
N THR A 91 6.62 8.72 2.31
CA THR A 91 6.72 8.75 0.84
C THR A 91 7.87 9.62 0.34
N TYR A 92 8.09 10.79 0.94
CA TYR A 92 9.20 11.67 0.56
C TYR A 92 10.54 11.10 1.00
N ALA A 93 10.64 10.53 2.20
CA ALA A 93 11.87 9.91 2.70
C ALA A 93 12.35 8.79 1.77
N TRP A 94 11.45 7.90 1.34
CA TRP A 94 11.79 6.87 0.35
C TRP A 94 12.21 7.47 -0.98
N ARG A 95 11.48 8.47 -1.48
CA ARG A 95 11.82 9.16 -2.73
C ARG A 95 13.21 9.80 -2.68
N THR A 96 13.56 10.47 -1.58
CA THR A 96 14.87 11.11 -1.39
C THR A 96 15.98 10.10 -1.13
N MET A 97 15.67 8.95 -0.55
CA MET A 97 16.66 7.90 -0.33
C MET A 97 17.10 7.26 -1.65
N PHE A 98 16.16 7.07 -2.57
CA PHE A 98 16.38 6.51 -3.91
C PHE A 98 16.65 7.56 -5.00
N SER A 99 16.71 8.86 -4.68
CA SER A 99 17.09 9.87 -5.66
C SER A 99 18.58 9.81 -5.95
N ASN A 100 18.99 10.33 -7.12
CA ASN A 100 20.41 10.58 -7.42
C ASN A 100 21.01 11.49 -6.33
N ASP A 101 22.22 11.18 -5.85
CA ASP A 101 22.85 11.78 -4.66
C ASP A 101 22.11 11.57 -3.33
N GLY A 102 21.15 10.64 -3.30
CA GLY A 102 20.43 10.25 -2.09
C GLY A 102 21.31 9.49 -1.09
N VAL A 103 20.73 9.17 0.07
CA VAL A 103 21.45 8.40 1.13
C VAL A 103 21.94 7.05 0.60
N LEU A 104 21.16 6.38 -0.26
CA LEU A 104 21.56 5.10 -0.81
C LEU A 104 22.75 5.24 -1.77
N ASP A 105 22.73 6.28 -2.61
CA ASP A 105 23.80 6.59 -3.56
C ASP A 105 25.10 6.95 -2.82
N TRP A 106 25.02 7.79 -1.77
CA TRP A 106 26.15 8.09 -0.88
C TRP A 106 26.74 6.85 -0.21
N LEU A 107 25.89 5.90 0.21
CA LEU A 107 26.29 4.69 0.91
C LEU A 107 26.86 3.61 -0.04
N LEU A 108 26.41 3.59 -1.30
CA LEU A 108 26.91 2.70 -2.35
C LEU A 108 28.11 3.28 -3.12
N LYS A 109 28.29 4.60 -3.14
CA LYS A 109 29.45 5.30 -3.74
C LYS A 109 30.83 4.75 -3.35
N PRO A 110 31.09 4.35 -2.08
CA PRO A 110 32.36 3.70 -1.75
C PRO A 110 32.49 2.25 -2.27
N LEU A 111 31.41 1.62 -2.73
CA LEU A 111 31.40 0.29 -3.35
C LEU A 111 31.51 0.33 -4.89
N GLY A 112 31.48 1.53 -5.51
CA GLY A 112 31.68 1.74 -6.96
C GLY A 112 30.91 2.93 -7.51
#